data_AF-A0A8D2CVD2-F1
#
_entry.id   AF-A0A8D2CVD2-F1
#
_cell.length_a   1.000
_cell.length_b   1.000
_cell.length_c   1.000
_cell.angle_alpha   90.00
_cell.angle_beta   90.00
_cell.angle_gamma   90.00
#
_symmetry.space_group_name_H-M   'P 1'
#
loop_
_entity.id
_entity.type
_entity.pdbx_description
1 polymer ?
#
loop_
_entity_poly.entity_id
_entity_poly.type
_entity_poly.pdbx_seq_one_letter_code
_entity_poly.pdbx_strand_id
1 'polypeptide(L)'
;MPGQSRFIFVFLAAAVTCALAQHAPPWTEDCRKSTYPPSGPTYRGPVPWYTINLDLPPYKRWHELMTDKASAMKIIVNSLKNVVNAFVPSGKIIQMVDQKLPGLLGNFPGPFEEEMKGIADVTGIPLGYFAVFKTLLKHFNIFLLRYDIHLEKCTGLKYTSQ
;
A
#
# COMPACT_ATOMS: atom_id res chain seq x y z
N MET A 1 36.33 5.28 -47.58
CA MET A 1 35.22 5.43 -46.61
C MET A 1 35.15 4.20 -45.68
N PRO A 2 35.92 4.13 -44.58
CA PRO A 2 35.87 3.02 -43.62
C PRO A 2 35.30 3.40 -42.24
N GLY A 3 35.07 4.69 -41.97
CA GLY A 3 34.72 5.20 -40.65
C GLY A 3 33.26 4.96 -40.25
N GLN A 4 32.31 5.14 -41.17
CA GLN A 4 30.87 5.12 -40.87
C GLN A 4 30.35 3.75 -40.43
N SER A 5 30.89 2.66 -41.00
CA SER A 5 30.52 1.29 -40.63
C SER A 5 30.98 0.93 -39.21
N ARG A 6 32.17 1.38 -38.80
CA ARG A 6 32.70 1.11 -37.45
C ARG A 6 31.89 1.81 -36.35
N PHE A 7 31.43 3.04 -36.59
CA PHE A 7 30.57 3.73 -35.64
C PHE A 7 29.22 3.02 -35.47
N ILE A 8 28.61 2.55 -36.57
CA ILE A 8 27.34 1.80 -36.52
C ILE A 8 27.51 0.49 -35.72
N PHE A 9 28.61 -0.24 -35.93
CA PHE A 9 28.90 -1.46 -35.17
C PHE A 9 29.12 -1.19 -33.68
N VAL A 10 29.80 -0.09 -33.32
CA VAL A 10 30.00 0.31 -31.92
C VAL A 10 28.68 0.72 -31.27
N PHE A 11 27.83 1.48 -31.98
CA PHE A 11 26.51 1.85 -31.49
C PHE A 11 25.58 0.63 -31.33
N LEU A 12 25.61 -0.32 -32.25
CA LEU A 12 24.85 -1.57 -32.15
C LEU A 12 25.35 -2.45 -31.00
N ALA A 13 26.67 -2.58 -30.82
CA ALA A 13 27.25 -3.33 -29.70
C ALA A 13 26.92 -2.70 -28.34
N ALA A 14 26.94 -1.36 -28.25
CA ALA A 14 26.52 -0.62 -27.06
C ALA A 14 25.02 -0.79 -26.78
N ALA A 15 24.17 -0.77 -27.81
CA ALA A 15 22.74 -1.02 -27.65
C ALA A 15 22.44 -2.45 -27.16
N VAL A 16 23.17 -3.45 -27.65
CA VAL A 16 23.02 -4.86 -27.23
C VAL A 16 23.51 -5.07 -25.79
N THR A 17 24.61 -4.42 -25.37
CA THR A 17 25.08 -4.48 -23.98
C THR A 17 24.15 -3.74 -23.02
N CYS A 18 23.57 -2.62 -23.42
CA CYS A 18 22.53 -1.94 -22.66
C CYS A 18 21.22 -2.75 -22.57
N ALA A 19 20.87 -3.51 -23.61
CA ALA A 19 19.69 -4.39 -23.60
C ALA A 19 19.85 -5.61 -22.69
N LEU A 20 21.07 -6.17 -22.58
CA LEU A 20 21.40 -7.24 -21.62
C LEU A 20 21.56 -6.73 -20.17
N ALA A 21 21.79 -5.43 -20.00
CA ALA A 21 21.82 -4.75 -18.70
C ALA A 21 20.43 -4.36 -18.19
N GLN A 22 19.37 -5.08 -18.57
CA GLN A 22 18.17 -5.16 -17.73
C GLN A 22 18.58 -5.84 -16.43
N HIS A 23 19.05 -5.01 -15.51
CA HIS A 23 19.62 -5.38 -14.24
C HIS A 23 18.53 -6.06 -13.39
N ALA A 24 18.42 -7.38 -13.53
CA ALA A 24 17.79 -8.18 -12.49
C ALA A 24 18.50 -7.82 -11.18
N PRO A 25 17.77 -7.53 -10.09
CA PRO A 25 18.38 -7.11 -8.84
C PRO A 25 19.45 -8.13 -8.43
N PRO A 26 20.56 -7.71 -7.82
CA PRO A 26 21.70 -8.59 -7.49
C PRO A 26 21.33 -9.77 -6.59
N TRP A 27 20.16 -9.71 -5.96
CA TRP A 27 19.56 -10.78 -5.17
C TRP A 27 18.39 -11.39 -5.94
N THR A 28 18.68 -12.36 -6.80
CA THR A 28 17.68 -13.28 -7.32
C THR A 28 17.92 -14.67 -6.72
N GLU A 29 16.84 -15.38 -6.42
CA GLU A 29 16.88 -16.75 -5.95
C GLU A 29 16.10 -17.66 -6.90
N ASP A 30 16.49 -18.92 -6.98
CA ASP A 30 15.70 -19.93 -7.69
C ASP A 30 14.29 -20.04 -7.08
N CYS A 31 13.31 -20.35 -7.91
CA CYS A 31 11.92 -20.53 -7.49
C CYS A 31 11.83 -21.50 -6.31
N ARG A 32 11.37 -21.01 -5.16
CA ARG A 32 11.18 -21.79 -3.95
C ARG A 32 10.13 -22.89 -4.15
N LYS A 33 10.33 -24.04 -3.51
CA LYS A 33 9.42 -25.19 -3.52
C LYS A 33 9.02 -25.55 -2.10
N SER A 34 7.88 -26.22 -1.94
CA SER A 34 7.40 -26.74 -0.65
C SER A 34 7.25 -25.68 0.45
N THR A 35 6.94 -24.45 0.08
CA THR A 35 6.70 -23.33 1.01
C THR A 35 5.24 -23.24 1.47
N TYR A 36 4.39 -24.17 1.04
CA TYR A 36 3.00 -24.29 1.44
C TYR A 36 2.74 -25.64 2.14
N PRO A 37 2.07 -25.67 3.31
CA PRO A 37 1.51 -24.53 4.05
C PRO A 37 2.60 -23.56 4.58
N PRO A 38 2.29 -22.25 4.70
CA PRO A 38 3.28 -21.24 5.10
C PRO A 38 3.92 -21.55 6.45
N SER A 39 5.25 -21.58 6.48
CA SER A 39 6.03 -21.85 7.71
C SER A 39 7.44 -21.26 7.60
N GLY A 40 8.18 -21.29 8.71
CA GLY A 40 9.56 -20.81 8.77
C GLY A 40 9.69 -19.28 8.85
N PRO A 41 10.87 -18.72 8.56
CA PRO A 41 11.20 -17.32 8.86
C PRO A 41 10.43 -16.30 8.02
N THR A 42 9.84 -16.72 6.89
CA THR A 42 9.03 -15.85 6.02
C THR A 42 7.57 -15.81 6.43
N TYR A 43 7.13 -16.66 7.36
CA TYR A 43 5.76 -16.69 7.87
C TYR A 43 5.66 -15.93 9.19
N ARG A 44 5.01 -14.75 9.17
CA ARG A 44 4.80 -13.93 10.36
C ARG A 44 3.60 -14.37 11.22
N GLY A 45 2.79 -15.32 10.74
CA GLY A 45 1.59 -15.79 11.42
C GLY A 45 0.32 -15.60 10.59
N PRO A 46 -0.81 -16.15 11.05
CA PRO A 46 -2.09 -16.07 10.36
C PRO A 46 -2.69 -14.67 10.48
N VAL A 47 -3.51 -14.29 9.49
CA VAL A 47 -4.30 -13.06 9.54
C VAL A 47 -5.65 -13.36 10.20
N PRO A 48 -6.06 -12.62 11.25
CA PRO A 48 -7.36 -12.82 11.89
C PRO A 48 -8.51 -12.39 10.97
N TRP A 49 -9.63 -13.10 11.07
CA TRP A 49 -10.86 -12.80 10.36
C TRP A 49 -11.78 -11.93 11.21
N TYR A 50 -12.46 -10.98 10.57
CA TYR A 50 -13.47 -10.12 11.17
C TYR A 50 -14.71 -10.10 10.29
N THR A 51 -15.88 -10.03 10.91
CA THR A 51 -17.16 -9.93 10.19
C THR A 51 -17.63 -8.48 10.21
N ILE A 52 -17.76 -7.87 9.03
CA ILE A 52 -18.29 -6.51 8.91
C ILE A 52 -19.77 -6.61 8.52
N ASN A 53 -20.66 -6.31 9.47
CA ASN A 53 -22.09 -6.34 9.23
C ASN A 53 -22.54 -5.08 8.47
N LEU A 54 -22.95 -5.24 7.20
CA LEU A 54 -23.39 -4.13 6.35
C LEU A 54 -24.81 -3.62 6.68
N ASP A 55 -25.59 -4.40 7.42
CA ASP A 55 -26.92 -4.01 7.91
C ASP A 55 -26.83 -2.96 9.03
N LEU A 56 -25.68 -2.89 9.71
CA LEU A 56 -25.41 -1.82 10.66
C LEU A 56 -25.26 -0.48 9.95
N PRO A 57 -25.62 0.64 10.62
CA PRO A 57 -25.36 1.96 10.08
C PRO A 57 -23.84 2.11 9.82
N PRO A 58 -23.44 2.75 8.70
CA PRO A 58 -22.05 2.86 8.28
C PRO A 58 -21.07 3.22 9.40
N TYR A 59 -21.45 4.19 10.24
CA TYR A 59 -20.69 4.62 11.41
C TYR A 59 -20.27 3.47 12.34
N LYS A 60 -21.11 2.46 12.57
CA LYS A 60 -20.86 1.39 13.54
C LYS A 60 -20.12 0.17 12.97
N ARG A 61 -20.03 0.03 11.64
CA ARG A 61 -19.56 -1.20 10.97
C ARG A 61 -18.15 -1.63 11.38
N TRP A 62 -17.29 -0.66 11.66
CA TRP A 62 -15.87 -0.89 11.93
C TRP A 62 -15.50 -0.87 13.42
N HIS A 63 -16.47 -0.69 14.32
CA HIS A 63 -16.19 -0.46 15.74
C HIS A 63 -15.46 -1.63 16.42
N GLU A 64 -15.88 -2.86 16.17
CA GLU A 64 -15.25 -4.06 16.73
C GLU A 64 -13.79 -4.16 16.29
N LEU A 65 -13.55 -4.15 14.98
CA LEU A 65 -12.20 -4.19 14.41
C LEU A 65 -11.31 -3.06 14.94
N MET A 66 -11.85 -1.84 15.01
CA MET A 66 -11.06 -0.68 15.45
C MET A 66 -10.79 -0.71 16.94
N THR A 67 -11.64 -1.34 17.75
CA THR A 67 -11.35 -1.55 19.17
C THR A 67 -10.10 -2.40 19.35
N ASP A 68 -9.96 -3.47 18.56
CA ASP A 68 -8.79 -4.35 18.60
C ASP A 68 -7.53 -3.72 18.00
N LYS A 69 -7.69 -2.94 16.92
CA LYS A 69 -6.56 -2.42 16.12
C LYS A 69 -6.20 -0.96 16.42
N ALA A 70 -6.93 -0.27 17.29
CA ALA A 70 -6.71 1.15 17.62
C ALA A 70 -5.26 1.42 18.06
N SER A 71 -4.68 0.55 18.90
CA SER A 71 -3.31 0.71 19.40
C SER A 71 -2.29 0.70 18.26
N ALA A 72 -2.39 -0.30 17.37
CA ALA A 72 -1.53 -0.41 16.19
C ALA A 72 -1.72 0.80 15.25
N MET A 73 -2.95 1.25 15.05
CA MET A 73 -3.24 2.43 14.23
C MET A 73 -2.60 3.70 14.81
N LYS A 74 -2.69 3.89 16.12
CA LYS A 74 -2.03 5.02 16.82
C LYS A 74 -0.52 5.00 16.64
N ILE A 75 0.11 3.81 16.68
CA ILE A 75 1.55 3.67 16.42
C ILE A 75 1.90 4.13 15.01
N ILE A 76 1.13 3.71 13.99
CA ILE A 76 1.37 4.11 12.59
C ILE A 76 1.22 5.63 12.42
N VAL A 77 0.16 6.22 12.98
CA VAL A 77 -0.06 7.67 12.94
C VAL A 77 1.08 8.42 13.63
N ASN A 78 1.55 7.93 14.79
CA ASN A 78 2.64 8.55 15.52
C ASN A 78 3.97 8.49 14.73
N SER A 79 4.26 7.34 14.11
CA SER A 79 5.42 7.20 13.23
C SER A 79 5.34 8.15 12.03
N LEU A 80 4.15 8.29 11.41
CA LEU A 80 3.95 9.25 10.32
C LEU A 80 4.20 10.70 10.78
N LYS A 81 3.68 11.08 11.95
CA LYS A 81 3.95 12.41 12.55
C LYS A 81 5.45 12.63 12.75
N ASN A 82 6.17 11.64 13.27
CA ASN A 82 7.62 11.73 13.48
C ASN A 82 8.38 11.91 12.16
N VAL A 83 8.02 11.17 11.11
CA VAL A 83 8.59 11.35 9.77
C VAL A 83 8.32 12.75 9.25
N VAL A 84 7.06 13.23 9.31
CA VAL A 84 6.69 14.59 8.86
C VAL A 84 7.46 15.65 9.64
N ASN A 85 7.58 15.51 10.97
CA ASN A 85 8.32 16.44 11.81
C ASN A 85 9.82 16.45 11.50
N ALA A 86 10.40 15.32 11.10
CA ALA A 86 11.81 15.27 10.70
C ALA A 86 12.08 16.10 9.44
N PHE A 87 11.13 16.16 8.50
CA PHE A 87 11.25 16.98 7.28
C PHE A 87 10.80 18.44 7.49
N VAL A 88 9.72 18.64 8.24
CA VAL A 88 9.12 19.95 8.48
C VAL A 88 8.81 20.09 9.98
N PRO A 89 9.81 20.48 10.79
CA PRO A 89 9.68 20.52 12.26
C PRO A 89 8.78 21.63 12.78
N SER A 90 8.26 22.50 11.90
CA SER A 90 7.37 23.60 12.28
C SER A 90 6.03 23.16 12.85
N GLY A 91 5.66 21.87 12.75
CA GLY A 91 4.38 21.33 13.22
C GLY A 91 3.16 21.82 12.44
N LYS A 92 3.33 22.80 11.53
CA LYS A 92 2.24 23.40 10.73
C LYS A 92 1.51 22.39 9.86
N ILE A 93 2.22 21.39 9.32
CA ILE A 93 1.61 20.33 8.49
C ILE A 93 0.68 19.47 9.34
N ILE A 94 1.13 19.06 10.54
CA ILE A 94 0.31 18.28 11.48
C ILE A 94 -0.95 19.06 11.86
N GLN A 95 -0.82 20.34 12.20
CA GLN A 95 -1.97 21.19 12.52
C GLN A 95 -2.95 21.34 11.35
N MET A 96 -2.43 21.48 10.12
CA MET A 96 -3.26 21.57 8.92
C MET A 96 -4.02 20.26 8.66
N VAL A 97 -3.37 19.11 8.82
CA VAL A 97 -4.01 17.78 8.71
C VAL A 97 -5.08 17.61 9.78
N ASP A 98 -4.82 18.01 11.01
CA ASP A 98 -5.76 17.85 12.13
C ASP A 98 -7.00 18.74 11.98
N GLN A 99 -6.83 20.00 11.57
CA GLN A 99 -7.88 21.02 11.68
C GLN A 99 -8.49 21.45 10.35
N LYS A 100 -7.72 21.47 9.26
CA LYS A 100 -8.16 22.07 7.98
C LYS A 100 -8.52 21.02 6.95
N LEU A 101 -7.81 19.90 6.94
CA LEU A 101 -7.99 18.85 5.96
C LEU A 101 -9.40 18.22 5.96
N PRO A 102 -10.05 17.97 7.11
CA PRO A 102 -11.42 17.47 7.13
C PRO A 102 -12.41 18.39 6.40
N GLY A 103 -12.25 19.72 6.55
CA GLY A 103 -13.10 20.71 5.87
C GLY A 103 -12.74 20.93 4.40
N LEU A 104 -11.47 20.76 4.04
CA LEU A 104 -10.97 20.92 2.65
C LEU A 104 -11.37 19.77 1.73
N LEU A 105 -11.49 18.56 2.27
CA LEU A 105 -11.83 17.37 1.48
C LEU A 105 -13.33 17.26 1.16
N GLY A 106 -14.15 18.16 1.72
CA GLY A 106 -15.60 18.12 1.56
C GLY A 106 -16.21 16.85 2.15
N ASN A 107 -17.52 16.68 1.91
CA ASN A 107 -18.24 15.48 2.31
C ASN A 107 -17.91 14.35 1.33
N PHE A 108 -17.37 13.24 1.84
CA PHE A 108 -17.20 12.04 1.03
C PHE A 108 -18.59 11.46 0.71
N PRO A 109 -18.80 10.84 -0.46
CA PRO A 109 -20.07 10.17 -0.71
C PRO A 109 -20.32 9.11 0.37
N GLY A 110 -21.54 9.11 0.92
CA GLY A 110 -21.98 8.03 1.81
C GLY A 110 -21.86 6.68 1.09
N PRO A 111 -21.45 5.59 1.78
CA PRO A 111 -21.33 5.41 3.23
C PRO A 111 -19.96 5.79 3.84
N PHE A 112 -18.97 6.17 3.02
CA PHE A 112 -17.57 6.24 3.45
C PHE A 112 -17.29 7.34 4.48
N GLU A 113 -18.01 8.45 4.39
CA GLU A 113 -17.85 9.55 5.35
C GLU A 113 -18.17 9.09 6.78
N GLU A 114 -19.32 8.45 6.95
CA GLU A 114 -19.79 7.96 8.25
C GLU A 114 -18.93 6.82 8.78
N GLU A 115 -18.45 5.92 7.91
CA GLU A 115 -17.49 4.89 8.30
C GLU A 115 -16.19 5.49 8.84
N MET A 116 -15.63 6.52 8.18
CA MET A 116 -14.42 7.17 8.65
C MET A 116 -14.62 7.95 9.95
N LYS A 117 -15.78 8.60 10.13
CA LYS A 117 -16.14 9.25 11.41
C LYS A 117 -16.21 8.23 12.54
N GLY A 118 -16.87 7.08 12.31
CA GLY A 118 -16.96 6.02 13.31
C GLY A 118 -15.60 5.44 13.69
N ILE A 119 -14.70 5.26 12.72
CA ILE A 119 -13.32 4.84 12.99
C ILE A 119 -12.56 5.90 13.79
N ALA A 120 -12.69 7.18 13.42
CA ALA A 120 -12.03 8.29 14.11
C ALA A 120 -12.44 8.38 15.58
N ASP A 121 -13.73 8.22 15.87
CA ASP A 121 -14.27 8.32 17.23
C ASP A 121 -13.84 7.14 18.11
N VAL A 122 -13.89 5.90 17.58
CA VAL A 122 -13.44 4.71 18.33
C VAL A 122 -11.94 4.75 18.61
N THR A 123 -11.15 5.21 17.64
CA THR A 123 -9.69 5.24 17.79
C THR A 123 -9.19 6.49 18.52
N GLY A 124 -9.98 7.57 18.58
CA GLY A 124 -9.56 8.88 19.08
C GLY A 124 -8.52 9.56 18.18
N ILE A 125 -8.45 9.19 16.90
CA ILE A 125 -7.53 9.76 15.92
C ILE A 125 -8.28 10.81 15.08
N PRO A 126 -7.73 12.02 14.86
CA PRO A 126 -8.39 13.02 14.02
C PRO A 126 -8.73 12.51 12.62
N LEU A 127 -9.93 12.83 12.13
CA LEU A 127 -10.46 12.38 10.83
C LEU A 127 -9.51 12.67 9.66
N GLY A 128 -8.75 13.77 9.73
CA GLY A 128 -7.80 14.18 8.70
C GLY A 128 -6.78 13.08 8.37
N TYR A 129 -6.31 12.32 9.36
CA TYR A 129 -5.34 11.23 9.10
C TYR A 129 -5.93 10.11 8.26
N PHE A 130 -7.19 9.72 8.47
CA PHE A 130 -7.82 8.66 7.68
C PHE A 130 -8.00 9.09 6.22
N ALA A 131 -8.29 10.36 6.01
CA ALA A 131 -8.41 10.93 4.68
C ALA A 131 -7.04 11.01 3.97
N VAL A 132 -5.97 11.35 4.70
CA VAL A 132 -4.58 11.23 4.22
C VAL A 132 -4.26 9.77 3.89
N PHE A 133 -4.51 8.82 4.80
CA PHE A 133 -4.24 7.39 4.56
C PHE A 133 -4.94 6.87 3.32
N LYS A 134 -6.22 7.17 3.13
CA LYS A 134 -6.96 6.79 1.92
C LYS A 134 -6.32 7.38 0.66
N THR A 135 -5.94 8.66 0.71
CA THR A 135 -5.30 9.34 -0.42
C THR A 135 -3.91 8.77 -0.71
N LEU A 136 -3.12 8.47 0.33
CA LEU A 136 -1.84 7.79 0.22
C LEU A 136 -2.03 6.40 -0.39
N LEU A 137 -2.97 5.59 0.10
CA LEU A 137 -3.25 4.28 -0.49
C LEU A 137 -3.63 4.37 -1.96
N LYS A 138 -4.36 5.41 -2.39
CA LYS A 138 -4.66 5.61 -3.82
C LYS A 138 -3.40 5.90 -4.65
N HIS A 139 -2.55 6.82 -4.21
CA HIS A 139 -1.36 7.22 -4.97
C HIS A 139 -0.26 6.16 -4.90
N PHE A 140 -0.07 5.58 -3.72
CA PHE A 140 0.90 4.53 -3.48
C PHE A 140 0.39 3.15 -3.90
N ASN A 141 -0.89 2.85 -4.13
CA ASN A 141 -1.27 1.55 -4.74
C ASN A 141 -0.76 1.40 -6.19
N ILE A 142 -0.51 2.50 -6.89
CA ILE A 142 0.17 2.48 -8.19
C ILE A 142 1.66 2.13 -8.02
N PHE A 143 2.23 2.32 -6.82
CA PHE A 143 3.66 2.20 -6.54
C PHE A 143 4.04 1.08 -5.54
N LEU A 144 3.09 0.63 -4.70
CA LEU A 144 3.16 -0.59 -3.92
C LEU A 144 3.24 -1.69 -4.96
N LEU A 145 4.39 -2.36 -4.98
CA LEU A 145 4.76 -3.42 -5.91
C LEU A 145 3.78 -4.60 -5.78
N ARG A 146 2.56 -4.43 -6.29
CA ARG A 146 1.54 -5.46 -6.36
C ARG A 146 1.85 -6.34 -7.56
N TYR A 147 2.09 -7.61 -7.29
CA TYR A 147 2.19 -8.65 -8.30
C TYR A 147 0.93 -9.52 -8.21
N ASP A 148 -0.07 -9.24 -9.04
CA ASP A 148 -1.24 -10.12 -9.19
C ASP A 148 -0.93 -11.19 -10.25
N ILE A 149 -1.02 -12.47 -9.88
CA ILE A 149 -0.88 -13.59 -10.82
C ILE A 149 -2.24 -14.27 -10.97
N HIS A 150 -2.77 -14.26 -12.19
CA HIS A 150 -3.97 -14.99 -12.56
C HIS A 150 -3.59 -16.27 -13.30
N LEU A 151 -4.00 -17.43 -12.76
CA LEU A 151 -3.80 -18.73 -13.39
C LEU A 151 -5.16 -19.33 -13.74
N GLU A 152 -5.34 -19.65 -15.02
CA GLU A 152 -6.47 -20.42 -15.54
C GLU A 152 -5.97 -21.82 -15.89
N LYS A 153 -6.51 -22.85 -15.24
CA LYS A 153 -6.22 -24.24 -15.62
C LYS A 153 -7.16 -24.67 -16.74
N CYS A 154 -6.71 -25.58 -17.60
CA CYS A 154 -7.49 -26.16 -18.71
C CYS A 154 -8.81 -26.85 -18.27
N THR A 155 -9.05 -27.00 -16.97
CA THR A 155 -10.32 -27.48 -16.40
C THR A 155 -11.35 -26.36 -16.16
N GLY A 156 -11.06 -25.10 -16.55
CA GLY A 156 -11.93 -23.94 -16.33
C GLY A 156 -11.88 -23.36 -14.91
N LEU A 157 -10.98 -23.87 -14.06
CA LEU A 157 -10.79 -23.37 -12.70
C LEU A 157 -9.89 -22.14 -12.71
N LYS A 158 -10.41 -21.03 -12.16
CA LYS A 158 -9.67 -19.77 -11.97
C LYS A 158 -9.09 -19.72 -10.58
N TYR A 159 -7.79 -19.48 -10.48
CA TYR A 159 -7.10 -19.27 -9.23
C TYR A 159 -6.58 -17.84 -9.17
N THR A 160 -6.84 -17.18 -8.05
CA THR A 160 -6.25 -15.89 -7.71
C THR A 160 -5.43 -16.08 -6.44
N SER A 161 -4.12 -15.89 -6.52
CA SER A 161 -3.30 -15.77 -5.31
C SER A 161 -3.61 -14.42 -4.67
N GLN A 162 -4.17 -14.42 -3.47
CA GLN A 162 -4.33 -13.23 -2.64
C GLN A 162 -3.05 -12.92 -1.87
#